data_AF-X1EW99-F1
#
_entry.id   AF-X1EW99-F1
#
_cell.length_a   1.000
_cell.length_b   1.000
_cell.length_c   1.000
_cell.angle_alpha   90.00
_cell.angle_beta   90.00
_cell.angle_gamma   90.00
#
_symmetry.space_group_name_H-M   'P 1'
#
loop_
_entity.id
_entity.type
_entity.pdbx_description
1 polymer ?
#
loop_
_entity_poly.entity_id
_entity_poly.type
_entity_poly.pdbx_seq_one_letter_code
_entity_poly.pdbx_strand_id
1 'polypeptide(L)'
;MKEIKNEKAIAGVKIFLSRTKILDPISHKAMTVFPLATESLVCFDYLTLDEAIEKGKIEVTESSESGSVPNLLVKNKGTRPVLMMTGEEVVGAKQNRTLNTDILIKGKSEVVIPVSCTEQGRWHPSTEKMETVKFASPPRTRAGIGESVFRSLSGGKGYASNQSEVWASVGEYQTLYNVDSPTGAIKDVYDSKETDLREYVDNLKPDKDTWNGMAVVIGSRFVGIDIFDSSKTMSKLWDKLIR
;
A
#
# COMPACT_ATOMS: atom_id res chain seq x y z
N MET A 1 -20.39 -15.78 16.94
CA MET A 1 -20.22 -14.31 16.76
C MET A 1 -19.12 -13.92 15.77
N LYS A 2 -17.94 -14.58 15.75
CA LYS A 2 -16.87 -14.33 14.75
C LYS A 2 -17.28 -14.73 13.31
N GLU A 3 -17.92 -15.87 13.13
CA GLU A 3 -18.39 -16.37 11.82
C GLU A 3 -19.48 -15.47 11.19
N ILE A 4 -20.47 -15.05 11.97
CA ILE A 4 -21.57 -14.16 11.52
C ILE A 4 -21.05 -12.79 11.04
N LYS A 5 -19.93 -12.30 11.60
CA LYS A 5 -19.30 -11.04 11.15
C LYS A 5 -18.63 -11.20 9.77
N ASN A 6 -18.05 -12.36 9.48
CA ASN A 6 -17.40 -12.63 8.20
C ASN A 6 -18.40 -12.79 7.06
N GLU A 7 -19.55 -13.43 7.28
CA GLU A 7 -20.59 -13.59 6.24
C GLU A 7 -21.16 -12.25 5.78
N LYS A 8 -21.45 -11.34 6.71
CA LYS A 8 -21.94 -9.99 6.40
C LYS A 8 -20.89 -9.17 5.63
N ALA A 9 -19.61 -9.28 6.01
CA ALA A 9 -18.52 -8.60 5.31
C ALA A 9 -18.39 -9.14 3.87
N ILE A 10 -18.38 -10.47 3.69
CA ILE A 10 -18.32 -11.09 2.35
C ILE A 10 -19.53 -10.69 1.49
N ALA A 11 -20.74 -10.68 2.06
CA ALA A 11 -21.93 -10.22 1.35
C ALA A 11 -21.83 -8.76 0.93
N GLY A 12 -21.33 -7.89 1.83
CA GLY A 12 -21.07 -6.48 1.54
C GLY A 12 -20.09 -6.30 0.37
N VAL A 13 -18.97 -7.03 0.38
CA VAL A 13 -17.99 -6.99 -0.72
C VAL A 13 -18.60 -7.49 -2.03
N LYS A 14 -19.38 -8.58 -2.01
CA LYS A 14 -20.07 -9.08 -3.22
C LYS A 14 -21.04 -8.05 -3.81
N ILE A 15 -21.81 -7.36 -2.97
CA ILE A 15 -22.73 -6.29 -3.40
C ILE A 15 -21.96 -5.09 -3.95
N PHE A 16 -20.84 -4.74 -3.32
CA PHE A 16 -19.97 -3.66 -3.79
C PHE A 16 -19.44 -3.97 -5.19
N LEU A 17 -18.85 -5.16 -5.38
CA LEU A 17 -18.29 -5.59 -6.66
C LEU A 17 -19.35 -5.77 -7.76
N SER A 18 -20.57 -6.21 -7.42
CA SER A 18 -21.64 -6.35 -8.41
C SER A 18 -22.15 -5.01 -8.96
N ARG A 19 -21.79 -3.90 -8.30
CA ARG A 19 -22.11 -2.52 -8.71
C ARG A 19 -20.90 -1.80 -9.30
N THR A 20 -19.77 -2.47 -9.42
CA THR A 20 -18.57 -1.93 -10.06
C THR A 20 -18.67 -2.14 -11.56
N LYS A 21 -18.56 -1.03 -12.31
CA LYS A 21 -18.48 -1.02 -13.77
C LYS A 21 -17.03 -0.75 -14.17
N ILE A 22 -16.60 -1.44 -15.22
CA ILE A 22 -15.34 -1.15 -15.90
C ILE A 22 -15.61 -0.02 -16.90
N LEU A 23 -14.78 1.02 -16.85
CA LEU A 23 -14.83 2.16 -17.76
C LEU A 23 -13.90 1.95 -18.96
N ASP A 24 -13.93 2.89 -19.90
CA ASP A 24 -13.05 2.86 -21.07
C ASP A 24 -11.57 2.81 -20.65
N PRO A 25 -10.78 1.90 -21.25
CA PRO A 25 -9.39 1.72 -20.89
C PRO A 25 -8.51 2.87 -21.35
N ILE A 26 -7.44 3.12 -20.60
CA ILE A 26 -6.40 4.08 -20.92
C ILE A 26 -5.09 3.32 -21.04
N SER A 27 -4.41 3.44 -22.17
CA SER A 27 -3.18 2.72 -22.45
C SER A 27 -2.01 3.67 -22.65
N HIS A 28 -0.87 3.31 -22.09
CA HIS A 28 0.40 3.95 -22.34
C HIS A 28 1.49 2.88 -22.41
N LYS A 29 2.19 2.81 -23.56
CA LYS A 29 3.14 1.73 -23.88
C LYS A 29 2.48 0.35 -23.69
N ALA A 30 3.11 -0.57 -22.96
CA ALA A 30 2.58 -1.90 -22.68
C ALA A 30 1.56 -1.93 -21.53
N MET A 31 1.34 -0.82 -20.81
CA MET A 31 0.43 -0.76 -19.67
C MET A 31 -0.95 -0.28 -20.11
N THR A 32 -1.99 -0.96 -19.65
CA THR A 32 -3.38 -0.55 -19.80
C THR A 32 -4.05 -0.53 -18.44
N VAL A 33 -4.65 0.60 -18.11
CA VAL A 33 -5.49 0.78 -16.94
C VAL A 33 -6.95 0.71 -17.37
N PHE A 34 -7.73 -0.08 -16.65
CA PHE A 34 -9.18 -0.14 -16.74
C PHE A 34 -9.74 0.57 -15.49
N PRO A 35 -10.17 1.84 -15.59
CA PRO A 35 -10.74 2.54 -14.45
C PRO A 35 -12.03 1.86 -14.01
N LEU A 36 -12.26 1.83 -12.70
CA LEU A 36 -13.43 1.20 -12.10
C LEU A 36 -14.30 2.26 -11.46
N ALA A 37 -15.59 2.24 -11.78
CA ALA A 37 -16.59 3.10 -11.15
C ALA A 37 -17.60 2.24 -10.43
N THR A 38 -17.66 2.39 -9.11
CA THR A 38 -18.65 1.71 -8.28
C THR A 38 -19.72 2.70 -7.89
N GLU A 39 -20.98 2.31 -8.06
CA GLU A 39 -22.12 3.02 -7.50
C GLU A 39 -22.10 2.85 -5.97
N SER A 40 -21.20 3.59 -5.32
CA SER A 40 -20.98 3.53 -3.88
C SER A 40 -22.10 4.23 -3.14
N LEU A 41 -22.60 3.58 -2.08
CA LEU A 41 -23.61 4.14 -1.18
C LEU A 41 -23.00 4.85 0.03
N VAL A 42 -21.67 4.74 0.24
CA VAL A 42 -21.02 5.17 1.49
C VAL A 42 -19.63 5.74 1.19
N CYS A 43 -19.39 6.95 1.68
CA CYS A 43 -18.07 7.59 1.72
C CYS A 43 -17.69 7.74 3.19
N PHE A 44 -16.63 7.06 3.63
CA PHE A 44 -16.18 7.14 5.02
C PHE A 44 -15.30 8.38 5.22
N ASP A 45 -15.49 9.06 6.35
CA ASP A 45 -14.69 10.24 6.68
C ASP A 45 -13.35 9.84 7.32
N TYR A 46 -12.31 9.69 6.51
CA TYR A 46 -10.93 9.42 6.95
C TYR A 46 -9.88 10.24 6.18
N LEU A 47 -8.63 10.19 6.64
CA LEU A 47 -7.45 10.73 5.94
C LEU A 47 -6.64 9.58 5.34
N THR A 48 -5.96 9.79 4.21
CA THR A 48 -4.88 8.89 3.80
C THR A 48 -3.65 9.08 4.71
N LEU A 49 -2.73 8.12 4.71
CA LEU A 49 -1.48 8.22 5.48
C LEU A 49 -0.69 9.49 5.13
N ASP A 50 -0.55 9.81 3.83
CA ASP A 50 0.13 11.03 3.38
C ASP A 50 -0.49 12.29 3.97
N GLU A 51 -1.81 12.47 3.85
CA GLU A 51 -2.49 13.64 4.38
C GLU A 51 -2.32 13.74 5.90
N ALA A 52 -2.30 12.60 6.58
CA ALA A 52 -2.18 12.55 8.03
C ALA A 52 -0.75 12.90 8.49
N ILE A 53 0.28 12.47 7.77
CA ILE A 53 1.68 12.85 8.04
C ILE A 53 1.88 14.33 7.73
N GLU A 54 1.46 14.80 6.56
CA GLU A 54 1.58 16.20 6.14
C GLU A 54 0.92 17.16 7.14
N LYS A 55 -0.25 16.78 7.68
CA LYS A 55 -0.99 17.57 8.69
C LYS A 55 -0.49 17.37 10.13
N GLY A 56 0.57 16.60 10.34
CA GLY A 56 1.10 16.26 11.67
C GLY A 56 0.10 15.55 12.59
N LYS A 57 -0.84 14.79 12.00
CA LYS A 57 -1.91 14.09 12.72
C LYS A 57 -1.56 12.64 13.05
N ILE A 58 -0.59 12.05 12.37
CA ILE A 58 -0.12 10.69 12.64
C ILE A 58 1.39 10.68 12.76
N GLU A 59 1.89 9.81 13.64
CA GLU A 59 3.32 9.50 13.75
C GLU A 59 3.50 7.99 13.62
N VAL A 60 4.53 7.61 12.88
CA VAL A 60 4.95 6.23 12.70
C VAL A 60 6.38 6.11 13.20
N THR A 61 6.62 5.22 14.16
CA THR A 61 7.93 5.03 14.81
C THR A 61 8.23 3.55 15.01
N GLU A 62 9.46 3.23 15.40
CA GLU A 62 9.76 1.93 16.01
C GLU A 62 8.88 1.70 17.25
N SER A 63 8.55 0.44 17.54
CA SER A 63 7.78 0.09 18.74
C SER A 63 8.63 0.09 20.03
N SER A 64 9.95 0.17 19.91
CA SER A 64 10.90 0.26 21.01
C SER A 64 12.21 0.90 20.55
N GLU A 65 13.06 1.35 21.47
CA GLU A 65 14.40 1.87 21.14
C GLU A 65 15.27 0.83 20.41
N SER A 66 15.12 -0.45 20.76
CA SER A 66 15.80 -1.55 20.07
C SER A 66 15.23 -1.81 18.67
N GLY A 67 14.04 -1.30 18.35
CA GLY A 67 13.24 -1.75 17.22
C GLY A 67 12.63 -3.13 17.46
N SER A 68 11.55 -3.44 16.75
CA SER A 68 10.94 -4.77 16.74
C SER A 68 10.50 -5.12 15.33
N VAL A 69 11.17 -6.07 14.69
CA VAL A 69 10.61 -6.71 13.49
C VAL A 69 9.61 -7.77 13.99
N PRO A 70 8.36 -7.84 13.47
CA PRO A 70 7.81 -7.18 12.27
C PRO A 70 6.81 -6.05 12.58
N ASN A 71 7.10 -5.16 13.52
CA ASN A 71 6.11 -4.23 14.10
C ASN A 71 6.56 -2.76 14.04
N LEU A 72 5.61 -1.87 13.78
CA LEU A 72 5.77 -0.43 14.01
C LEU A 72 4.70 0.07 14.98
N LEU A 73 5.00 1.18 15.67
CA LEU A 73 4.03 1.90 16.48
C LEU A 73 3.44 3.04 15.66
N VAL A 74 2.11 3.11 15.61
CA VAL A 74 1.38 4.17 14.95
C VAL A 74 0.55 4.93 15.97
N LYS A 75 0.73 6.25 16.02
CA LYS A 75 -0.01 7.15 16.90
C LYS A 75 -0.83 8.14 16.10
N ASN A 76 -2.15 7.95 16.06
CA ASN A 76 -3.07 8.91 15.48
C ASN A 76 -3.48 9.96 16.52
N LYS A 77 -2.84 11.13 16.45
CA LYS A 77 -3.11 12.31 17.26
C LYS A 77 -4.34 13.09 16.78
N GLY A 78 -4.79 12.86 15.55
CA GLY A 78 -6.01 13.43 14.98
C GLY A 78 -7.29 12.84 15.57
N THR A 79 -8.44 13.45 15.25
CA THR A 79 -9.77 12.91 15.60
C THR A 79 -10.36 12.03 14.49
N ARG A 80 -9.92 12.24 13.25
CA ARG A 80 -10.35 11.44 12.09
C ARG A 80 -9.55 10.14 12.00
N PRO A 81 -10.16 9.02 11.58
CA PRO A 81 -9.43 7.82 11.23
C PRO A 81 -8.41 8.07 10.10
N VAL A 82 -7.37 7.25 10.05
CA VAL A 82 -6.35 7.28 8.99
C VAL A 82 -6.30 5.92 8.32
N LEU A 83 -6.48 5.89 7.00
CA LEU A 83 -6.29 4.71 6.17
C LEU A 83 -4.81 4.54 5.87
N MET A 84 -4.27 3.37 6.18
CA MET A 84 -2.94 2.92 5.77
C MET A 84 -3.11 1.63 4.97
N MET A 85 -2.58 1.59 3.76
CA MET A 85 -2.88 0.53 2.78
C MET A 85 -1.80 -0.56 2.75
N THR A 86 -2.19 -1.79 2.45
CA THR A 86 -1.29 -2.91 2.16
C THR A 86 -0.32 -2.54 1.04
N GLY A 87 0.98 -2.71 1.30
CA GLY A 87 2.01 -2.31 0.35
C GLY A 87 2.40 -0.85 0.44
N GLU A 88 1.71 -0.01 1.21
CA GLU A 88 2.17 1.37 1.43
C GLU A 88 3.49 1.35 2.19
N GLU A 89 4.47 2.12 1.72
CA GLU A 89 5.82 2.13 2.28
C GLU A 89 6.07 3.37 3.14
N VAL A 90 6.68 3.12 4.29
CA VAL A 90 7.17 4.13 5.22
C VAL A 90 8.68 4.00 5.36
N VAL A 91 9.37 5.13 5.27
CA VAL A 91 10.84 5.19 5.21
C VAL A 91 11.39 5.96 6.40
N GLY A 92 12.62 5.63 6.80
CA GLY A 92 13.24 6.22 7.98
C GLY A 92 13.50 5.19 9.08
N ALA A 93 13.50 5.65 10.34
CA ALA A 93 13.77 4.85 11.53
C ALA A 93 14.95 3.89 11.33
N LYS A 94 14.91 2.63 11.77
CA LYS A 94 16.03 1.69 11.57
C LYS A 94 16.09 1.07 10.17
N GLN A 95 14.93 0.86 9.54
CA GLN A 95 14.74 0.27 8.21
C GLN A 95 13.45 0.78 7.58
N ASN A 96 13.41 0.85 6.26
CA ASN A 96 12.17 1.06 5.51
C ASN A 96 11.22 -0.16 5.67
N ARG A 97 9.92 0.12 5.70
CA ARG A 97 8.87 -0.87 5.96
C ARG A 97 7.71 -0.73 4.98
N THR A 98 7.18 -1.86 4.56
CA THR A 98 5.90 -1.94 3.85
C THR A 98 4.82 -2.54 4.74
N LEU A 99 3.59 -2.05 4.61
CA LEU A 99 2.46 -2.54 5.37
C LEU A 99 1.97 -3.91 4.87
N ASN A 100 1.67 -4.81 5.82
CA ASN A 100 1.23 -6.16 5.48
C ASN A 100 -0.27 -6.27 5.16
N THR A 101 -1.08 -5.29 5.57
CA THR A 101 -2.54 -5.33 5.43
C THR A 101 -3.12 -3.92 5.47
N ASP A 102 -4.36 -3.76 5.00
CA ASP A 102 -5.09 -2.50 5.07
C ASP A 102 -5.57 -2.27 6.50
N ILE A 103 -5.30 -1.08 7.03
CA ILE A 103 -5.64 -0.73 8.42
C ILE A 103 -6.28 0.65 8.45
N LEU A 104 -7.44 0.73 9.10
CA LEU A 104 -8.06 2.00 9.44
C LEU A 104 -7.77 2.34 10.91
N ILE A 105 -6.78 3.21 11.14
CA ILE A 105 -6.34 3.61 12.47
C ILE A 105 -7.31 4.64 13.05
N LYS A 106 -8.02 4.27 14.11
CA LYS A 106 -8.98 5.15 14.79
C LYS A 106 -8.33 6.48 15.22
N GLY A 107 -9.07 7.58 15.15
CA GLY A 107 -8.65 8.85 15.75
C GLY A 107 -8.38 8.73 17.25
N LYS A 108 -7.40 9.49 17.76
CA LYS A 108 -7.00 9.50 19.17
C LYS A 108 -6.65 8.09 19.69
N SER A 109 -5.88 7.34 18.90
CA SER A 109 -5.48 5.98 19.25
C SER A 109 -4.00 5.74 18.97
N GLU A 110 -3.49 4.69 19.60
CA GLU A 110 -2.13 4.19 19.41
C GLU A 110 -2.23 2.68 19.18
N VAL A 111 -1.59 2.20 18.10
CA VAL A 111 -1.74 0.82 17.61
C VAL A 111 -0.38 0.33 17.12
N VAL A 112 -0.05 -0.91 17.47
CA VAL A 112 1.08 -1.63 16.87
C VAL A 112 0.61 -2.30 15.59
N ILE A 113 1.27 -2.01 14.46
CA ILE A 113 0.89 -2.51 13.14
C ILE A 113 1.89 -3.53 12.59
N PRO A 114 1.40 -4.53 11.84
CA PRO A 114 2.24 -5.53 11.17
C PRO A 114 2.87 -4.97 9.88
N VAL A 115 4.19 -5.11 9.75
CA VAL A 115 4.95 -4.64 8.59
C VAL A 115 6.01 -5.66 8.15
N SER A 116 6.59 -5.46 6.96
CA SER A 116 7.77 -6.18 6.50
C SER A 116 8.89 -5.20 6.15
N CYS A 117 10.15 -5.55 6.41
CA CYS A 117 11.31 -4.75 5.99
C CYS A 117 11.46 -4.76 4.47
N THR A 118 11.69 -3.60 3.89
CA THR A 118 12.01 -3.41 2.46
C THR A 118 13.44 -2.91 2.25
N GLU A 119 14.25 -2.90 3.31
CA GLU A 119 15.66 -2.51 3.34
C GLU A 119 16.41 -3.45 4.29
N GLN A 120 17.29 -4.30 3.78
CA GLN A 120 17.92 -5.39 4.58
C GLN A 120 19.24 -4.99 5.25
N GLY A 121 20.02 -4.11 4.61
CA GLY A 121 21.41 -3.82 4.95
C GLY A 121 21.61 -2.70 5.97
N ARG A 122 20.53 -2.08 6.45
CA ARG A 122 20.57 -1.01 7.46
C ARG A 122 19.93 -1.49 8.75
N TRP A 123 20.55 -1.26 9.90
CA TRP A 123 19.93 -1.46 11.22
C TRP A 123 20.39 -0.39 12.22
N HIS A 124 20.25 0.86 11.79
CA HIS A 124 20.55 2.03 12.61
C HIS A 124 19.59 3.17 12.21
N PRO A 125 19.18 4.03 13.16
CA PRO A 125 18.21 5.08 12.90
C PRO A 125 18.75 6.08 11.86
N SER A 126 17.96 6.38 10.84
CA SER A 126 18.17 7.52 9.93
C SER A 126 17.33 8.73 10.33
N THR A 127 16.14 8.48 10.89
CA THR A 127 15.22 9.49 11.45
C THR A 127 14.55 8.92 12.70
N GLU A 128 13.96 9.77 13.54
CA GLU A 128 13.14 9.32 14.68
C GLU A 128 11.74 8.86 14.22
N LYS A 129 11.14 9.64 13.31
CA LYS A 129 9.81 9.39 12.74
C LYS A 129 9.96 8.95 11.30
N MET A 130 9.09 8.03 10.89
CA MET A 130 9.02 7.60 9.51
C MET A 130 8.16 8.56 8.66
N GLU A 131 8.49 8.64 7.38
CA GLU A 131 7.80 9.42 6.36
C GLU A 131 7.21 8.49 5.30
N THR A 132 6.28 8.99 4.49
CA THR A 132 5.77 8.24 3.33
C THR A 132 6.62 8.48 2.09
N VAL A 133 6.53 7.55 1.13
CA VAL A 133 7.07 7.70 -0.22
C VAL A 133 5.96 7.79 -1.25
N LYS A 134 6.33 8.18 -2.48
CA LYS A 134 5.41 8.40 -3.60
C LYS A 134 4.93 7.12 -4.29
N PHE A 135 5.27 5.94 -3.79
CA PHE A 135 4.93 4.67 -4.42
C PHE A 135 4.38 3.69 -3.39
N ALA A 136 3.62 2.70 -3.86
CA ALA A 136 3.35 1.48 -3.10
C ALA A 136 4.35 0.40 -3.52
N SER A 137 4.60 -0.58 -2.64
CA SER A 137 5.49 -1.70 -2.92
C SER A 137 5.09 -2.40 -4.22
N PRO A 138 6.05 -2.99 -4.95
CA PRO A 138 5.78 -3.53 -6.26
C PRO A 138 4.70 -4.61 -6.27
N PRO A 139 3.93 -4.77 -7.36
CA PRO A 139 2.79 -5.70 -7.41
C PRO A 139 3.13 -7.14 -7.00
N ARG A 140 4.30 -7.65 -7.42
CA ARG A 140 4.76 -9.00 -7.04
C ARG A 140 5.04 -9.12 -5.54
N THR A 141 5.63 -8.08 -4.94
CA THR A 141 5.86 -8.01 -3.49
C THR A 141 4.55 -7.94 -2.72
N ARG A 142 3.60 -7.09 -3.15
CA ARG A 142 2.24 -7.01 -2.55
C ARG A 142 1.51 -8.34 -2.63
N ALA A 143 1.56 -9.02 -3.77
CA ALA A 143 0.95 -10.34 -3.95
C ALA A 143 1.57 -11.39 -3.00
N GLY A 144 2.90 -11.45 -2.90
CA GLY A 144 3.59 -12.36 -1.99
C GLY A 144 3.28 -12.08 -0.51
N ILE A 145 3.21 -10.80 -0.11
CA ILE A 145 2.77 -10.38 1.23
C ILE A 145 1.35 -10.87 1.49
N GLY A 146 0.42 -10.63 0.56
CA GLY A 146 -0.97 -11.05 0.70
C GLY A 146 -1.13 -12.56 0.86
N GLU A 147 -0.41 -13.35 0.06
CA GLU A 147 -0.40 -14.82 0.17
C GLU A 147 0.17 -15.28 1.53
N SER A 148 1.27 -14.67 1.96
CA SER A 148 1.91 -14.99 3.24
C SER A 148 1.01 -14.66 4.44
N VAL A 149 0.38 -13.48 4.42
CA VAL A 149 -0.60 -13.04 5.43
C VAL A 149 -1.81 -13.95 5.44
N PHE A 150 -2.33 -14.37 4.28
CA PHE A 150 -3.44 -15.31 4.20
C PHE A 150 -3.11 -16.65 4.86
N ARG A 151 -1.92 -17.20 4.59
CA ARG A 151 -1.42 -18.43 5.25
C ARG A 151 -1.28 -18.23 6.77
N SER A 152 -0.78 -17.07 7.19
CA SER A 152 -0.60 -16.70 8.60
C SER A 152 -1.93 -16.61 9.36
N LEU A 153 -2.92 -15.93 8.78
CA LEU A 153 -4.28 -15.81 9.33
C LEU A 153 -4.98 -17.16 9.42
N SER A 154 -4.85 -18.00 8.39
CA SER A 154 -5.41 -19.37 8.37
C SER A 154 -4.83 -20.24 9.49
N GLY A 155 -3.58 -19.99 9.88
CA GLY A 155 -2.91 -20.64 11.01
C GLY A 155 -3.06 -19.93 12.35
N GLY A 156 -3.85 -18.86 12.45
CA GLY A 156 -4.06 -18.11 13.71
C GLY A 156 -2.87 -17.26 14.16
N LYS A 157 -1.91 -16.97 13.27
CA LYS A 157 -0.66 -16.24 13.56
C LYS A 157 -0.74 -14.73 13.31
N GLY A 158 -1.93 -14.21 13.01
CA GLY A 158 -2.17 -12.80 12.74
C GLY A 158 -1.75 -12.39 11.33
N TYR A 159 -1.37 -11.13 11.16
CA TYR A 159 -1.07 -10.50 9.87
C TYR A 159 0.44 -10.47 9.55
N ALA A 160 1.18 -11.48 10.03
CA ALA A 160 2.59 -11.62 9.73
C ALA A 160 2.81 -12.09 8.29
N SER A 161 3.83 -11.54 7.63
CA SER A 161 4.32 -11.96 6.31
C SER A 161 5.72 -12.59 6.45
N ASN A 162 6.18 -13.29 5.40
CA ASN A 162 7.50 -13.90 5.33
C ASN A 162 8.55 -12.85 4.93
N GLN A 163 9.35 -12.41 5.89
CA GLN A 163 10.39 -11.39 5.69
C GLN A 163 11.40 -11.74 4.59
N SER A 164 11.82 -13.00 4.51
CA SER A 164 12.81 -13.44 3.52
C SER A 164 12.24 -13.44 2.10
N GLU A 165 10.95 -13.76 1.93
CA GLU A 165 10.27 -13.65 0.63
C GLU A 165 10.17 -12.18 0.18
N VAL A 166 9.92 -11.24 1.11
CA VAL A 166 9.91 -9.80 0.81
C VAL A 166 11.29 -9.34 0.35
N TRP A 167 12.36 -9.70 1.05
CA TRP A 167 13.73 -9.33 0.65
C TRP A 167 14.15 -9.96 -0.67
N ALA A 168 13.82 -11.24 -0.90
CA ALA A 168 14.07 -11.89 -2.18
C ALA A 168 13.37 -11.13 -3.31
N SER A 169 12.10 -10.73 -3.12
CA SER A 169 11.38 -9.92 -4.09
C SER A 169 12.05 -8.57 -4.33
N VAL A 170 12.50 -7.85 -3.29
CA VAL A 170 13.21 -6.57 -3.46
C VAL A 170 14.51 -6.76 -4.25
N GLY A 171 15.28 -7.81 -3.96
CA GLY A 171 16.51 -8.15 -4.69
C GLY A 171 16.28 -8.49 -6.17
N GLU A 172 15.15 -9.14 -6.50
CA GLU A 172 14.75 -9.38 -7.89
C GLU A 172 14.50 -8.05 -8.63
N TYR A 173 13.86 -7.07 -8.00
CA TYR A 173 13.63 -5.75 -8.61
C TYR A 173 14.95 -4.98 -8.82
N GLN A 174 15.86 -5.03 -7.85
CA GLN A 174 17.19 -4.42 -7.98
C GLN A 174 17.98 -5.02 -9.14
N THR A 175 17.96 -6.35 -9.27
CA THR A 175 18.62 -7.07 -10.36
C THR A 175 17.97 -6.74 -11.71
N LEU A 176 16.64 -6.79 -11.80
CA LEU A 176 15.88 -6.55 -13.02
C LEU A 176 16.14 -5.15 -13.59
N TYR A 177 16.22 -4.14 -12.72
CA TYR A 177 16.41 -2.75 -13.11
C TYR A 177 17.88 -2.30 -13.09
N ASN A 178 18.81 -3.20 -12.78
CA ASN A 178 20.24 -2.97 -12.68
C ASN A 178 20.58 -1.77 -11.77
N VAL A 179 20.04 -1.79 -10.56
CA VAL A 179 20.22 -0.73 -9.54
C VAL A 179 21.12 -1.25 -8.43
N ASP A 180 22.22 -0.54 -8.19
CA ASP A 180 23.04 -0.75 -7.00
C ASP A 180 22.38 -0.07 -5.80
N SER A 181 22.14 -0.82 -4.74
CA SER A 181 21.48 -0.37 -3.52
C SER A 181 22.29 -0.85 -2.31
N PRO A 182 23.14 0.01 -1.71
CA PRO A 182 24.03 -0.38 -0.63
C PRO A 182 23.32 -0.99 0.58
N THR A 183 22.09 -0.56 0.87
CA THR A 183 21.27 -1.09 1.98
C THR A 183 20.21 -2.08 1.52
N GLY A 184 20.12 -2.36 0.22
CA GLY A 184 19.09 -3.23 -0.33
C GLY A 184 17.67 -2.65 -0.16
N ALA A 185 17.51 -1.32 -0.28
CA ALA A 185 16.22 -0.64 -0.21
C ALA A 185 15.49 -0.67 -1.57
N ILE A 186 14.20 -1.00 -1.56
CA ILE A 186 13.37 -0.89 -2.78
C ILE A 186 13.19 0.56 -3.24
N LYS A 187 13.27 1.52 -2.29
CA LYS A 187 13.22 2.97 -2.58
C LYS A 187 14.27 3.39 -3.62
N ASP A 188 15.47 2.82 -3.58
CA ASP A 188 16.54 3.16 -4.51
C ASP A 188 16.18 2.79 -5.96
N VAL A 189 15.41 1.71 -6.14
CA VAL A 189 14.89 1.32 -7.46
C VAL A 189 13.91 2.37 -7.97
N TYR A 190 12.93 2.76 -7.14
CA TYR A 190 11.95 3.78 -7.52
C TYR A 190 12.60 5.14 -7.79
N ASP A 191 13.53 5.57 -6.94
CA ASP A 191 14.27 6.83 -7.11
C ASP A 191 15.05 6.82 -8.44
N SER A 192 15.72 5.70 -8.78
CA SER A 192 16.46 5.57 -10.04
C SER A 192 15.59 5.60 -11.30
N LYS A 193 14.28 5.33 -11.16
CA LYS A 193 13.30 5.27 -12.25
C LYS A 193 12.28 6.41 -12.22
N GLU A 194 12.43 7.41 -11.35
CA GLU A 194 11.43 8.48 -11.17
C GLU A 194 11.05 9.16 -12.50
N THR A 195 12.03 9.42 -13.38
CA THR A 195 11.79 10.04 -14.69
C THR A 195 10.92 9.16 -15.58
N ASP A 196 11.25 7.86 -15.66
CA ASP A 196 10.48 6.89 -16.46
C ASP A 196 9.07 6.71 -15.90
N LEU A 197 8.93 6.66 -14.57
CA LEU A 197 7.67 6.48 -13.87
C LEU A 197 6.74 7.69 -14.01
N ARG A 198 7.28 8.91 -14.05
CA ARG A 198 6.47 10.12 -14.29
C ARG A 198 5.71 10.07 -15.60
N GLU A 199 6.31 9.53 -16.66
CA GLU A 199 5.65 9.38 -17.95
C GLU A 199 4.37 8.53 -17.83
N TYR A 200 4.40 7.46 -17.03
CA TYR A 200 3.22 6.63 -16.78
C TYR A 200 2.16 7.36 -15.96
N VAL A 201 2.57 8.07 -14.90
CA VAL A 201 1.65 8.85 -14.05
C VAL A 201 0.89 9.89 -14.87
N ASP A 202 1.61 10.61 -15.75
CA ASP A 202 1.06 11.71 -16.56
C ASP A 202 0.13 11.21 -17.68
N ASN A 203 0.39 10.03 -18.25
CA ASN A 203 -0.35 9.53 -19.42
C ASN A 203 -1.50 8.55 -19.09
N LEU A 204 -1.55 7.99 -17.87
CA LEU A 204 -2.55 6.97 -17.52
C LEU A 204 -3.71 7.49 -16.67
N LYS A 205 -3.63 8.74 -16.18
CA LYS A 205 -4.65 9.29 -15.28
C LYS A 205 -5.96 9.54 -16.05
N PRO A 206 -7.12 9.02 -15.59
CA PRO A 206 -8.39 9.29 -16.25
C PRO A 206 -8.81 10.76 -16.10
N ASP A 207 -9.36 11.33 -17.19
CA ASP A 207 -9.71 12.76 -17.30
C ASP A 207 -10.75 13.26 -16.28
N LYS A 208 -11.56 12.38 -15.70
CA LYS A 208 -12.62 12.72 -14.74
C LYS A 208 -12.48 11.88 -13.49
N ASP A 209 -12.56 12.48 -12.31
CA ASP A 209 -12.51 11.78 -11.01
C ASP A 209 -13.82 11.03 -10.66
N THR A 210 -14.47 10.37 -11.63
CA THR A 210 -15.70 9.59 -11.42
C THR A 210 -15.47 8.10 -11.15
N TRP A 211 -14.20 7.70 -11.04
CA TRP A 211 -13.74 6.34 -10.78
C TRP A 211 -13.23 6.24 -9.34
N ASN A 212 -13.37 5.07 -8.73
CA ASN A 212 -12.94 4.78 -7.36
C ASN A 212 -11.98 3.58 -7.29
N GLY A 213 -11.53 3.09 -8.43
CA GLY A 213 -10.56 2.01 -8.50
C GLY A 213 -9.94 1.89 -9.87
N MET A 214 -9.04 0.92 -9.99
CA MET A 214 -8.35 0.59 -11.23
C MET A 214 -8.05 -0.91 -11.27
N ALA A 215 -8.13 -1.48 -12.47
CA ALA A 215 -7.53 -2.77 -12.79
C ALA A 215 -6.40 -2.56 -13.81
N VAL A 216 -5.26 -3.21 -13.63
CA VAL A 216 -4.07 -2.97 -14.43
C VAL A 216 -3.64 -4.23 -15.17
N VAL A 217 -3.34 -4.07 -16.45
CA VAL A 217 -2.77 -5.11 -17.33
C VAL A 217 -1.49 -4.57 -17.94
N ILE A 218 -0.42 -5.37 -17.95
CA ILE A 218 0.83 -5.07 -18.66
C ILE A 218 1.06 -6.15 -19.71
N GLY A 219 1.09 -5.77 -20.98
CA GLY A 219 1.06 -6.69 -22.11
C GLY A 219 -0.23 -7.52 -22.09
N SER A 220 -0.10 -8.84 -21.92
CA SER A 220 -1.22 -9.77 -21.76
C SER A 220 -1.45 -10.23 -20.32
N ARG A 221 -0.70 -9.68 -19.35
CA ARG A 221 -0.72 -10.13 -17.95
C ARG A 221 -1.54 -9.17 -17.08
N PHE A 222 -2.54 -9.71 -16.39
CA PHE A 222 -3.19 -9.01 -15.28
C PHE A 222 -2.22 -8.82 -14.11
N VAL A 223 -2.11 -7.59 -13.62
CA VAL A 223 -1.16 -7.19 -12.57
C VAL A 223 -1.85 -7.07 -11.22
N GLY A 224 -3.00 -6.42 -11.18
CA GLY A 224 -3.70 -6.18 -9.91
C GLY A 224 -4.93 -5.30 -10.07
N ILE A 225 -5.65 -5.18 -8.96
CA ILE A 225 -6.85 -4.35 -8.79
C ILE A 225 -6.77 -3.65 -7.46
N ASP A 226 -7.06 -2.36 -7.45
CA ASP A 226 -7.23 -1.56 -6.23
C ASP A 226 -8.55 -0.79 -6.36
N ILE A 227 -9.41 -0.86 -5.34
CA ILE A 227 -10.72 -0.21 -5.34
C ILE A 227 -11.07 0.31 -3.94
N PHE A 228 -11.53 1.56 -3.87
CA PHE A 228 -11.79 2.28 -2.63
C PHE A 228 -13.27 2.64 -2.50
N ASP A 229 -13.68 3.06 -1.32
CA ASP A 229 -15.07 3.49 -1.05
C ASP A 229 -15.48 4.76 -1.80
N SER A 230 -14.52 5.60 -2.20
CA SER A 230 -14.77 6.89 -2.87
C SER A 230 -13.72 7.25 -3.91
N SER A 231 -14.15 8.02 -4.92
CA SER A 231 -13.24 8.62 -5.91
C SER A 231 -12.22 9.55 -5.27
N LYS A 232 -12.59 10.25 -4.19
CA LYS A 232 -11.68 11.15 -3.46
C LYS A 232 -10.47 10.40 -2.90
N THR A 233 -10.67 9.21 -2.34
CA THR A 233 -9.55 8.39 -1.85
C THR A 233 -8.69 7.91 -3.00
N MET A 234 -9.32 7.39 -4.06
CA MET A 234 -8.60 6.89 -5.22
C MET A 234 -7.76 8.00 -5.89
N SER A 235 -8.30 9.20 -6.10
CA SER A 235 -7.56 10.32 -6.71
C SER A 235 -6.34 10.74 -5.87
N LYS A 236 -6.37 10.57 -4.54
CA LYS A 236 -5.23 10.86 -3.65
C LYS A 236 -4.16 9.79 -3.70
N LEU A 237 -4.55 8.52 -3.88
CA LEU A 237 -3.63 7.38 -3.91
C LEU A 237 -3.17 7.01 -5.33
N TRP A 238 -3.76 7.63 -6.36
CA TRP A 238 -3.47 7.36 -7.77
C TRP A 238 -1.99 7.32 -8.08
N ASP A 239 -1.28 8.42 -7.80
CA ASP A 239 0.12 8.56 -8.13
C ASP A 239 0.97 7.46 -7.48
N LYS A 240 0.61 7.01 -6.27
CA LYS A 240 1.32 5.91 -5.61
C LYS A 240 1.09 4.56 -6.25
N LEU A 241 -0.14 4.32 -6.66
CA LEU A 241 -0.59 3.01 -7.13
C LEU A 241 -0.22 2.75 -8.58
N ILE A 242 -0.14 3.80 -9.41
CA ILE A 242 0.17 3.68 -10.83
C ILE A 242 1.67 3.51 -11.13
N ARG A 243 2.54 3.79 -10.14
CA ARG A 243 4.00 3.72 -10.24
C ARG A 243 4.55 2.30 -10.10
#